data_AF-A0AAV1QBA0-F1
#
_entry.id   AF-A0AAV1QBA0-F1
#
_cell.length_a   1.000
_cell.length_b   1.000
_cell.length_c   1.000
_cell.angle_alpha   90.00
_cell.angle_beta   90.00
_cell.angle_gamma   90.00
#
_symmetry.space_group_name_H-M   'P 1'
#
loop_
_entity.id
_entity.type
_entity.pdbx_description
1 polymer ?
#
loop_
_entity_poly.entity_id
_entity_poly.type
_entity_poly.pdbx_seq_one_letter_code
_entity_poly.pdbx_strand_id
1 'polypeptide(L)'
;MSLFCRLTLCQDVLITPDTEQTETQSVCNPDVRELLKELGALREKVGGLENRLKESEKQIEELKSKECDIYSVIFSVKEINREMSDSSADMSDLLMKLGEKLQNIETRLKESEDQIMDLRNKERTKVIFSAAAGFGGAFGPFNTDKTLIYRAVKTNIGGAYNQSTGIFTAPVAGVYYFTLFHHAGRKCGTVLYLYKNNQQVIMTQNHPAETAQNGGNAVFLQLQPGDQVYVNMLANSHVYGTDHHTTFSGFLDDANANDIERNSQMQSASSPDISDLLMKLGEKLQDMETRLKETETRLNISENRLRSSENQIMDLRSKERTKVIFSAATSGSGPIGPFNTATTLIYRTVITNIGGAYSPSTGIFTAPVAGVYYFTFYHHAGGEHRAILNLYNNNQFIVRVYQHLSNDQANNGGNAVFLQLQRGDQVYVRLGVYSHVWGTGNVTTFSGFLVSQI
;
A
#
# COMPACT_ATOMS: atom_id res chain seq x y z
N MET A 1 34.76 -46.02 -63.80
CA MET A 1 35.65 -45.85 -64.96
C MET A 1 37.08 -46.07 -64.44
N SER A 2 37.87 -47.05 -64.92
CA SER A 2 38.43 -47.18 -66.30
C SER A 2 39.53 -46.12 -66.54
N LEU A 3 40.78 -46.40 -66.93
CA LEU A 3 41.52 -47.66 -67.24
C LEU A 3 43.07 -47.39 -67.22
N PHE A 4 43.87 -48.30 -67.81
CA PHE A 4 45.34 -48.29 -68.06
C PHE A 4 46.25 -48.72 -66.89
N CYS A 5 46.92 -49.89 -66.84
CA CYS A 5 47.18 -51.03 -67.75
C CYS A 5 48.51 -51.02 -68.57
N ARG A 6 49.22 -52.18 -68.51
CA ARG A 6 50.35 -52.70 -69.34
C ARG A 6 51.80 -52.38 -68.86
N LEU A 7 52.59 -53.39 -68.44
CA LEU A 7 53.40 -54.41 -69.19
C LEU A 7 54.71 -53.77 -69.77
N THR A 8 55.90 -54.39 -69.83
CA THR A 8 56.24 -55.81 -70.10
C THR A 8 57.72 -56.17 -69.74
N LEU A 9 57.99 -57.44 -69.42
CA LEU A 9 59.18 -58.30 -69.72
C LEU A 9 60.64 -57.78 -69.70
N CYS A 10 61.54 -58.54 -69.06
CA CYS A 10 62.50 -59.41 -69.78
C CYS A 10 62.97 -60.60 -68.92
N GLN A 11 63.54 -61.64 -69.53
CA GLN A 11 63.69 -62.99 -68.95
C GLN A 11 65.04 -63.66 -69.29
N ASP A 12 65.45 -64.63 -68.47
CA ASP A 12 66.47 -65.68 -68.70
C ASP A 12 67.93 -65.21 -68.87
N VAL A 13 68.94 -65.91 -68.34
CA VAL A 13 69.40 -67.25 -68.73
C VAL A 13 70.05 -68.03 -67.56
N LEU A 14 69.75 -69.34 -67.45
CA LEU A 14 70.57 -70.32 -66.73
C LEU A 14 71.64 -70.92 -67.65
N ILE A 15 72.90 -70.99 -67.20
CA ILE A 15 73.89 -71.97 -67.69
C ILE A 15 74.73 -72.49 -66.51
N THR A 16 74.83 -73.81 -66.41
CA THR A 16 75.89 -74.58 -65.75
C THR A 16 76.11 -75.86 -66.59
N PRO A 17 77.18 -76.65 -66.37
CA PRO A 17 78.40 -76.40 -65.60
C PRO A 17 79.66 -76.45 -66.50
N ASP A 18 80.86 -76.28 -65.93
CA ASP A 18 81.82 -77.39 -65.92
C ASP A 18 82.99 -77.17 -64.94
N THR A 19 83.57 -78.28 -64.50
CA THR A 19 84.71 -78.33 -63.58
C THR A 19 86.03 -77.97 -64.26
N GLU A 20 86.82 -77.11 -63.63
CA GLU A 20 88.28 -77.31 -63.65
C GLU A 20 88.92 -76.83 -62.35
N GLN A 21 89.73 -77.70 -61.74
CA GLN A 21 90.58 -77.35 -60.61
C GLN A 21 91.81 -76.60 -61.14
N THR A 22 92.04 -75.39 -60.67
CA THR A 22 93.40 -74.82 -60.69
C THR A 22 93.69 -74.12 -59.37
N GLU A 23 94.50 -74.78 -58.55
CA GLU A 23 95.16 -74.13 -57.42
C GLU A 23 96.09 -73.04 -57.97
N THR A 24 95.68 -71.78 -57.85
CA THR A 24 96.61 -70.66 -57.85
C THR A 24 96.67 -70.11 -56.45
N GLN A 25 97.75 -70.44 -55.74
CA GLN A 25 98.12 -69.83 -54.47
C GLN A 25 98.42 -68.34 -54.70
N SER A 26 97.38 -67.51 -54.75
CA SER A 26 97.52 -66.08 -54.54
C SER A 26 97.98 -65.88 -53.10
N VAL A 27 99.24 -65.49 -52.93
CA VAL A 27 99.80 -65.06 -51.64
C VAL A 27 99.07 -63.80 -51.21
N CYS A 28 97.96 -63.97 -50.50
CA CYS A 28 97.29 -62.88 -49.79
C CYS A 28 98.25 -62.39 -48.70
N ASN A 29 98.92 -61.27 -48.98
CA ASN A 29 99.63 -60.50 -47.98
C ASN A 29 98.70 -60.30 -46.76
N PRO A 30 99.09 -60.72 -45.53
CA PRO A 30 98.17 -60.76 -44.39
C PRO A 30 97.40 -59.45 -44.14
N ASP A 31 98.02 -58.29 -44.39
CA ASP A 31 97.37 -56.96 -44.34
C ASP A 31 96.06 -56.89 -45.15
N VAL A 32 96.03 -57.46 -46.37
CA VAL A 32 94.85 -57.39 -47.24
C VAL A 32 93.69 -58.21 -46.67
N ARG A 33 94.01 -59.30 -45.95
CA ARG A 33 93.00 -60.17 -45.32
C ARG A 33 92.45 -59.56 -44.02
N GLU A 34 93.30 -58.81 -43.31
CA GLU A 34 92.92 -58.00 -42.15
C GLU A 34 92.00 -56.85 -42.59
N LEU A 35 92.40 -56.09 -43.62
CA LEU A 35 91.61 -54.99 -44.20
C LEU A 35 90.23 -55.46 -44.71
N LEU A 36 90.13 -56.65 -45.32
CA LEU A 36 88.83 -57.21 -45.75
C LEU A 36 87.91 -57.57 -44.58
N LYS A 37 88.46 -58.01 -43.43
CA LYS A 37 87.67 -58.20 -42.20
C LYS A 37 87.21 -56.86 -41.63
N GLU A 38 88.08 -55.87 -41.57
CA GLU A 38 87.73 -54.52 -41.09
C GLU A 38 86.66 -53.88 -41.98
N LEU A 39 86.76 -54.01 -43.31
CA LEU A 39 85.76 -53.55 -44.26
C LEU A 39 84.40 -54.25 -44.06
N GLY A 40 84.41 -55.55 -43.76
CA GLY A 40 83.21 -56.32 -43.41
C GLY A 40 82.55 -55.83 -42.12
N ALA A 41 83.33 -55.66 -41.05
CA ALA A 41 82.85 -55.13 -39.77
C ALA A 41 82.37 -53.67 -39.88
N LEU A 42 83.01 -52.87 -40.74
CA LEU A 42 82.57 -51.51 -41.05
C LEU A 42 81.25 -51.52 -41.82
N ARG A 43 81.08 -52.43 -42.80
CA ARG A 43 79.83 -52.61 -43.55
C ARG A 43 78.66 -53.02 -42.64
N GLU A 44 78.88 -53.90 -41.67
CA GLU A 44 77.88 -54.24 -40.66
C GLU A 44 77.53 -53.05 -39.75
N LYS A 45 78.53 -52.28 -39.30
CA LYS A 45 78.30 -51.03 -38.54
C LYS A 45 77.51 -50.01 -39.34
N VAL A 46 77.80 -49.84 -40.64
CA VAL A 46 77.05 -48.95 -41.54
C VAL A 46 75.60 -49.42 -41.67
N GLY A 47 75.35 -50.70 -41.95
CA GLY A 47 73.97 -51.24 -41.99
C GLY A 47 73.22 -51.10 -40.65
N GLY A 48 73.92 -51.24 -39.52
CA GLY A 48 73.38 -50.98 -38.18
C GLY A 48 73.02 -49.52 -37.94
N LEU A 49 73.81 -48.57 -38.48
CA LEU A 49 73.52 -47.14 -38.45
C LEU A 49 72.35 -46.78 -39.38
N GLU A 50 72.28 -47.33 -40.59
CA GLU A 50 71.17 -47.14 -41.53
C GLU A 50 69.83 -47.60 -40.94
N ASN A 51 69.81 -48.75 -40.25
CA ASN A 51 68.60 -49.23 -39.58
C ASN A 51 68.17 -48.34 -38.41
N ARG A 52 69.13 -47.84 -37.61
CA ARG A 52 68.85 -46.88 -36.52
C ARG A 52 68.39 -45.51 -37.04
N LEU A 53 68.92 -45.09 -38.20
CA LEU A 53 68.49 -43.86 -38.87
C LEU A 53 67.02 -43.98 -39.29
N LYS A 54 66.64 -45.07 -39.98
CA LYS A 54 65.24 -45.33 -40.38
C LYS A 54 64.27 -45.38 -39.19
N GLU A 55 64.66 -45.99 -38.08
CA GLU A 55 63.83 -46.01 -36.86
C GLU A 55 63.70 -44.60 -36.24
N SER A 56 64.77 -43.81 -36.25
CA SER A 56 64.73 -42.41 -35.78
C SER A 56 63.87 -41.52 -36.69
N GLU A 57 63.95 -41.70 -38.02
CA GLU A 57 63.10 -41.02 -39.00
C GLU A 57 61.61 -41.33 -38.75
N LYS A 58 61.28 -42.61 -38.49
CA LYS A 58 59.91 -43.03 -38.15
C LYS A 58 59.41 -42.42 -36.85
N GLN A 59 60.25 -42.37 -35.80
CA GLN A 59 59.89 -41.75 -34.52
C GLN A 59 59.70 -40.23 -34.64
N ILE A 60 60.51 -39.55 -35.47
CA ILE A 60 60.34 -38.15 -35.80
C ILE A 60 59.00 -37.91 -36.50
N GLU A 61 58.59 -38.76 -37.44
CA GLU A 61 57.31 -38.62 -38.13
C GLU A 61 56.11 -38.85 -37.19
N GLU A 62 56.22 -39.80 -36.26
CA GLU A 62 55.20 -40.04 -35.23
C GLU A 62 55.13 -38.88 -34.21
N LEU A 63 56.27 -38.24 -33.89
CA LEU A 63 56.31 -37.03 -33.07
C LEU A 63 55.68 -35.82 -33.78
N LYS A 64 55.93 -35.62 -35.08
CA LYS A 64 55.25 -34.57 -35.87
C LYS A 64 53.72 -34.77 -35.90
N SER A 65 53.26 -36.02 -36.02
CA SER A 65 51.83 -36.33 -35.94
C SER A 65 51.24 -35.89 -34.60
N LYS A 66 51.90 -36.26 -33.49
CA LYS A 66 51.50 -35.88 -32.13
C LYS A 66 51.58 -34.35 -31.92
N GLU A 67 52.55 -33.66 -32.53
CA GLU A 67 52.63 -32.20 -32.50
C GLU A 67 51.42 -31.56 -33.21
N CYS A 68 51.01 -32.11 -34.37
CA CYS A 68 49.81 -31.68 -35.09
C CYS A 68 48.53 -31.88 -34.25
N ASP A 69 48.40 -33.04 -33.59
CA ASP A 69 47.29 -33.33 -32.67
C ASP A 69 47.27 -32.33 -31.49
N ILE A 70 48.44 -32.00 -30.92
CA ILE A 70 48.58 -30.99 -29.86
C ILE A 70 48.13 -29.60 -30.35
N TYR A 71 48.51 -29.16 -31.56
CA TYR A 71 48.03 -27.88 -32.10
C TYR A 71 46.52 -27.86 -32.31
N SER A 72 45.92 -28.97 -32.75
CA SER A 72 44.46 -29.13 -32.87
C SER A 72 43.75 -29.02 -31.53
N VAL A 73 44.27 -29.68 -30.48
CA VAL A 73 43.76 -29.55 -29.11
C VAL A 73 43.92 -28.13 -28.57
N ILE A 74 45.07 -27.48 -28.77
CA ILE A 74 45.30 -26.09 -28.35
C ILE A 74 44.32 -25.13 -29.03
N PHE A 75 44.04 -25.33 -30.31
CA PHE A 75 43.04 -24.54 -31.04
C PHE A 75 41.64 -24.73 -30.44
N SER A 76 41.23 -25.98 -30.24
CA SER A 76 39.92 -26.34 -29.66
C SER A 76 39.73 -25.78 -28.24
N VAL A 77 40.77 -25.84 -27.39
CA VAL A 77 40.76 -25.27 -26.03
C VAL A 77 40.68 -23.74 -26.06
N LYS A 78 41.30 -23.08 -27.04
CA LYS A 78 41.17 -21.62 -27.22
C LYS A 78 39.75 -21.22 -27.65
N GLU A 79 39.12 -21.99 -28.53
CA GLU A 79 37.73 -21.79 -28.97
C GLU A 79 36.78 -21.92 -27.75
N ILE A 80 36.89 -23.02 -27.00
CA ILE A 80 36.09 -23.27 -25.79
C ILE A 80 36.31 -22.19 -24.72
N ASN A 81 37.55 -21.76 -24.48
CA ASN A 81 37.84 -20.67 -23.53
C ASN A 81 37.20 -19.34 -23.97
N ARG A 82 37.09 -19.09 -25.29
CA ARG A 82 36.40 -17.92 -25.81
C ARG A 82 34.91 -18.02 -25.59
N GLU A 83 34.27 -19.11 -26.01
CA GLU A 83 32.83 -19.34 -25.81
C GLU A 83 32.44 -19.26 -24.33
N MET A 84 33.26 -19.81 -23.44
CA MET A 84 33.07 -19.75 -21.99
C MET A 84 33.24 -18.33 -21.43
N SER A 85 34.16 -17.53 -21.99
CA SER A 85 34.33 -16.12 -21.64
C SER A 85 33.14 -15.27 -22.08
N ASP A 86 32.64 -15.49 -23.30
CA ASP A 86 31.50 -14.77 -23.86
C ASP A 86 30.21 -15.12 -23.06
N SER A 87 29.98 -16.41 -22.77
CA SER A 87 28.87 -16.88 -21.92
C SER A 87 28.96 -16.37 -20.47
N SER A 88 30.16 -16.26 -19.91
CA SER A 88 30.39 -15.66 -18.57
C SER A 88 30.04 -14.17 -18.54
N ALA A 89 30.29 -13.43 -19.63
CA ALA A 89 29.91 -12.03 -19.75
C ALA A 89 28.39 -11.85 -19.82
N ASP A 90 27.70 -12.64 -20.64
CA ASP A 90 26.23 -12.66 -20.75
C ASP A 90 25.57 -13.02 -19.40
N MET A 91 26.12 -14.01 -18.68
CA MET A 91 25.66 -14.37 -17.34
C MET A 91 25.85 -13.22 -16.34
N SER A 92 26.96 -12.47 -16.43
CA SER A 92 27.22 -11.32 -15.56
C SER A 92 26.23 -10.16 -15.81
N ASP A 93 25.90 -9.87 -17.07
CA ASP A 93 24.88 -8.87 -17.43
C ASP A 93 23.48 -9.29 -16.97
N LEU A 94 23.11 -10.58 -17.14
CA LEU A 94 21.86 -11.12 -16.61
C LEU A 94 21.77 -10.99 -15.08
N LEU A 95 22.86 -11.26 -14.36
CA LEU A 95 22.93 -11.12 -12.91
C LEU A 95 22.80 -9.66 -12.45
N MET A 96 23.39 -8.69 -13.16
CA MET A 96 23.17 -7.27 -12.87
C MET A 96 21.70 -6.88 -13.06
N LYS A 97 21.09 -7.24 -14.20
CA LYS A 97 19.67 -6.97 -14.49
C LYS A 97 18.73 -7.61 -13.47
N LEU A 98 19.07 -8.82 -12.98
CA LEU A 98 18.32 -9.48 -11.92
C LEU A 98 18.49 -8.76 -10.57
N GLY A 99 19.70 -8.29 -10.26
CA GLY A 99 19.99 -7.48 -9.07
C GLY A 99 19.23 -6.15 -9.03
N GLU A 100 19.17 -5.42 -10.15
CA GLU A 100 18.38 -4.19 -10.29
C GLU A 100 16.89 -4.46 -10.09
N LYS A 101 16.35 -5.53 -10.70
CA LYS A 101 14.96 -5.94 -10.49
C LYS A 101 14.67 -6.31 -9.03
N LEU A 102 15.59 -7.02 -8.37
CA LEU A 102 15.47 -7.37 -6.95
C LEU A 102 15.43 -6.11 -6.09
N GLN A 103 16.34 -5.15 -6.27
CA GLN A 103 16.31 -3.88 -5.54
C GLN A 103 15.02 -3.07 -5.79
N ASN A 104 14.52 -3.05 -7.03
CA ASN A 104 13.25 -2.39 -7.36
C ASN A 104 12.07 -3.03 -6.62
N ILE A 105 12.02 -4.36 -6.58
CA ILE A 105 10.97 -5.13 -5.91
C ILE A 105 11.09 -5.02 -4.39
N GLU A 106 12.30 -5.04 -3.81
CA GLU A 106 12.50 -4.77 -2.38
C GLU A 106 12.02 -3.37 -1.99
N THR A 107 12.29 -2.37 -2.84
CA THR A 107 11.83 -0.99 -2.61
C THR A 107 10.31 -0.90 -2.66
N ARG A 108 9.65 -1.47 -3.69
CA ARG A 108 8.18 -1.48 -3.82
C ARG A 108 7.49 -2.34 -2.75
N LEU A 109 8.12 -3.44 -2.34
CA LEU A 109 7.62 -4.28 -1.25
C LEU A 109 7.63 -3.49 0.06
N LYS A 110 8.74 -2.84 0.39
CA LYS A 110 8.88 -1.95 1.55
C LYS A 110 7.80 -0.85 1.54
N GLU A 111 7.67 -0.13 0.43
CA GLU A 111 6.63 0.90 0.27
C GLU A 111 5.21 0.34 0.46
N SER A 112 4.96 -0.92 0.05
CA SER A 112 3.68 -1.59 0.28
C SER A 112 3.50 -2.08 1.73
N GLU A 113 4.57 -2.47 2.43
CA GLU A 113 4.53 -2.89 3.84
C GLU A 113 4.28 -1.69 4.76
N ASP A 114 4.99 -0.57 4.54
CA ASP A 114 4.75 0.74 5.16
C ASP A 114 3.25 1.14 5.01
N GLN A 115 2.68 1.02 3.81
CA GLN A 115 1.27 1.36 3.53
C GLN A 115 0.25 0.39 4.17
N ILE A 116 0.53 -0.91 4.20
CA ILE A 116 -0.32 -1.89 4.87
C ILE A 116 -0.33 -1.66 6.39
N MET A 117 0.78 -1.20 6.98
CA MET A 117 0.83 -0.85 8.39
C MET A 117 0.01 0.40 8.73
N ASP A 118 0.07 1.46 7.92
CA ASP A 118 -0.82 2.63 8.08
C ASP A 118 -2.30 2.24 8.02
N LEU A 119 -2.70 1.48 6.99
CA LEU A 119 -4.09 1.00 6.85
C LEU A 119 -4.55 0.13 8.03
N ARG A 120 -3.69 -0.77 8.53
CA ARG A 120 -3.99 -1.59 9.72
C ARG A 120 -4.09 -0.77 10.99
N ASN A 121 -3.31 0.30 11.13
CA ASN A 121 -3.39 1.21 12.28
C ASN A 121 -4.69 2.04 12.22
N LYS A 122 -5.07 2.53 11.03
CA LYS A 122 -6.37 3.19 10.81
C LYS A 122 -7.54 2.25 11.15
N GLU A 123 -7.52 0.99 10.70
CA GLU A 123 -8.60 0.03 10.99
C GLU A 123 -8.67 -0.38 12.49
N ARG A 124 -7.52 -0.46 13.18
CA ARG A 124 -7.44 -0.73 14.63
C ARG A 124 -7.99 0.42 15.48
N THR A 125 -7.99 1.64 14.99
CA THR A 125 -8.32 2.84 15.77
C THR A 125 -9.81 3.18 15.67
N LYS A 126 -10.68 2.21 15.91
CA LYS A 126 -12.13 2.45 16.02
C LYS A 126 -12.46 2.96 17.41
N VAL A 127 -12.89 4.21 17.50
CA VAL A 127 -13.37 4.83 18.74
C VAL A 127 -14.83 5.20 18.54
N ILE A 128 -15.74 4.57 19.27
CA ILE A 128 -17.19 4.77 19.14
C ILE A 128 -17.82 4.65 20.52
N PHE A 129 -18.54 5.66 20.97
CA PHE A 129 -19.36 5.56 22.17
C PHE A 129 -20.80 6.02 21.93
N SER A 130 -21.70 5.45 22.71
CA SER A 130 -23.09 5.88 22.79
C SER A 130 -23.61 5.58 24.19
N ALA A 131 -24.14 6.59 24.87
CA ALA A 131 -24.63 6.48 26.23
C ALA A 131 -25.91 7.30 26.43
N ALA A 132 -26.78 6.84 27.32
CA ALA A 132 -27.95 7.58 27.77
C ALA A 132 -27.81 7.99 29.25
N ALA A 133 -28.54 9.02 29.66
CA ALA A 133 -28.51 9.58 31.01
C ALA A 133 -28.67 8.48 32.09
N GLY A 134 -29.68 7.61 31.93
CA GLY A 134 -29.85 6.41 32.75
C GLY A 134 -30.42 6.67 34.16
N PHE A 135 -31.06 7.80 34.36
CA PHE A 135 -31.73 8.15 35.63
C PHE A 135 -33.24 7.88 35.53
N GLY A 136 -33.85 7.30 36.57
CA GLY A 136 -35.28 6.95 36.59
C GLY A 136 -36.26 8.13 36.70
N GLY A 137 -35.89 9.34 36.26
CA GLY A 137 -36.73 10.54 36.37
C GLY A 137 -36.05 11.80 35.85
N ALA A 138 -36.51 12.95 36.34
CA ALA A 138 -35.84 14.23 36.12
C ALA A 138 -34.49 14.29 36.85
N PHE A 139 -33.49 14.82 36.18
CA PHE A 139 -32.18 15.16 36.72
C PHE A 139 -32.05 16.70 36.74
N GLY A 140 -32.03 17.27 37.94
CA GLY A 140 -32.19 18.71 38.17
C GLY A 140 -33.66 19.14 38.34
N PRO A 141 -33.93 20.45 38.50
CA PRO A 141 -32.95 21.54 38.45
C PRO A 141 -32.01 21.60 39.65
N PHE A 142 -30.79 22.07 39.41
CA PHE A 142 -29.78 22.33 40.43
C PHE A 142 -29.40 23.82 40.44
N ASN A 143 -29.01 24.37 41.59
CA ASN A 143 -28.61 25.78 41.72
C ASN A 143 -27.19 26.10 41.17
N THR A 144 -26.51 25.10 40.62
CA THR A 144 -25.17 25.20 40.03
C THR A 144 -25.11 24.31 38.79
N ASP A 145 -24.24 24.67 37.87
CA ASP A 145 -23.89 23.84 36.72
C ASP A 145 -23.48 22.42 37.12
N LYS A 146 -23.79 21.46 36.23
CA LYS A 146 -23.47 20.04 36.39
C LYS A 146 -23.04 19.43 35.06
N THR A 147 -21.84 18.83 35.04
CA THR A 147 -21.49 17.85 34.01
C THR A 147 -22.52 16.72 34.01
N LEU A 148 -23.14 16.47 32.86
CA LEU A 148 -24.20 15.49 32.71
C LEU A 148 -23.58 14.11 32.47
N ILE A 149 -23.74 13.22 33.44
CA ILE A 149 -23.15 11.88 33.43
C ILE A 149 -24.13 10.90 32.76
N TYR A 150 -23.81 10.43 31.55
CA TYR A 150 -24.60 9.43 30.84
C TYR A 150 -24.19 8.03 31.30
N ARG A 151 -24.94 7.46 32.24
CA ARG A 151 -24.57 6.21 32.94
C ARG A 151 -24.96 4.95 32.18
N ALA A 152 -26.00 5.01 31.35
CA ALA A 152 -26.49 3.87 30.58
C ALA A 152 -25.73 3.76 29.24
N VAL A 153 -24.47 3.31 29.32
CA VAL A 153 -23.62 3.05 28.14
C VAL A 153 -24.20 1.91 27.31
N LYS A 154 -24.32 2.14 25.99
CA LYS A 154 -24.75 1.15 24.98
C LYS A 154 -23.58 0.68 24.13
N THR A 155 -22.59 1.53 23.91
CA THR A 155 -21.37 1.24 23.14
C THR A 155 -20.23 2.09 23.69
N ASN A 156 -19.02 1.54 23.75
CA ASN A 156 -17.79 2.26 24.15
C ASN A 156 -16.54 1.57 23.57
N ILE A 157 -16.55 1.35 22.25
CA ILE A 157 -15.44 0.77 21.50
C ILE A 157 -14.27 1.77 21.55
N GLY A 158 -13.07 1.29 21.87
CA GLY A 158 -11.90 2.12 22.14
C GLY A 158 -11.85 2.74 23.55
N GLY A 159 -12.88 2.52 24.40
CA GLY A 159 -12.86 2.86 25.83
C GLY A 159 -12.79 4.36 26.17
N ALA A 160 -12.96 5.25 25.18
CA ALA A 160 -12.70 6.68 25.30
C ALA A 160 -13.73 7.45 26.15
N TYR A 161 -14.92 6.90 26.38
CA TYR A 161 -15.96 7.52 27.22
C TYR A 161 -15.95 6.97 28.66
N ASN A 162 -15.89 7.86 29.65
CA ASN A 162 -15.90 7.51 31.07
C ASN A 162 -17.30 7.69 31.68
N GLN A 163 -17.99 6.57 31.91
CA GLN A 163 -19.36 6.52 32.45
C GLN A 163 -19.52 7.04 33.89
N SER A 164 -18.42 7.18 34.64
CA SER A 164 -18.43 7.70 36.00
C SER A 164 -18.35 9.23 36.04
N THR A 165 -17.81 9.87 34.99
CA THR A 165 -17.60 11.32 34.93
C THR A 165 -18.43 12.03 33.85
N GLY A 166 -18.93 11.30 32.84
CA GLY A 166 -19.62 11.90 31.70
C GLY A 166 -18.69 12.43 30.61
N ILE A 167 -17.38 12.16 30.72
CA ILE A 167 -16.34 12.78 29.88
C ILE A 167 -15.84 11.77 28.84
N PHE A 168 -15.84 12.18 27.58
CA PHE A 168 -15.07 11.55 26.51
C PHE A 168 -13.66 12.14 26.52
N THR A 169 -12.62 11.31 26.40
CA THR A 169 -11.22 11.74 26.23
C THR A 169 -10.66 11.12 24.95
N ALA A 170 -10.20 11.94 24.01
CA ALA A 170 -9.69 11.47 22.72
C ALA A 170 -8.41 10.62 22.92
N PRO A 171 -8.39 9.34 22.50
CA PRO A 171 -7.21 8.49 22.63
C PRO A 171 -6.17 8.74 21.53
N VAL A 172 -6.56 9.35 20.39
CA VAL A 172 -5.68 9.65 19.26
C VAL A 172 -5.98 11.03 18.67
N ALA A 173 -5.07 11.54 17.83
CA ALA A 173 -5.35 12.70 17.00
C ALA A 173 -6.33 12.31 15.89
N GLY A 174 -7.39 13.10 15.69
CA GLY A 174 -8.40 12.78 14.67
C GLY A 174 -9.58 13.74 14.62
N VAL A 175 -10.48 13.50 13.66
CA VAL A 175 -11.77 14.18 13.57
C VAL A 175 -12.84 13.28 14.18
N TYR A 176 -13.64 13.83 15.09
CA TYR A 176 -14.67 13.12 15.84
C TYR A 176 -16.04 13.76 15.62
N TYR A 177 -17.06 12.95 15.34
CA TYR A 177 -18.46 13.40 15.34
C TYR A 177 -19.08 13.20 16.72
N PHE A 178 -19.87 14.16 17.18
CA PHE A 178 -20.64 14.07 18.43
C PHE A 178 -22.10 14.47 18.20
N THR A 179 -23.03 13.76 18.84
CA THR A 179 -24.44 14.10 18.94
C THR A 179 -24.87 14.17 20.41
N LEU A 180 -25.69 15.15 20.75
CA LEU A 180 -26.44 15.17 22.01
C LEU A 180 -27.93 15.36 21.75
N PHE A 181 -28.76 14.56 22.41
CA PHE A 181 -30.22 14.71 22.43
C PHE A 181 -30.70 14.72 23.88
N HIS A 182 -31.80 15.42 24.15
CA HIS A 182 -32.39 15.52 25.47
C HIS A 182 -33.91 15.59 25.44
N HIS A 183 -34.52 15.08 26.51
CA HIS A 183 -35.93 15.29 26.81
C HIS A 183 -36.07 16.35 27.90
N ALA A 184 -36.73 17.46 27.57
CA ALA A 184 -37.07 18.53 28.49
C ALA A 184 -38.51 18.32 28.99
N GLY A 185 -38.68 18.28 30.31
CA GLY A 185 -40.01 18.26 30.93
C GLY A 185 -40.69 19.63 30.90
N ARG A 186 -41.97 19.64 31.29
CA ARG A 186 -42.88 20.79 31.11
C ARG A 186 -42.45 22.04 31.89
N LYS A 187 -42.28 21.92 33.21
CA LYS A 187 -42.24 23.09 34.13
C LYS A 187 -40.85 23.73 34.34
N CYS A 188 -39.81 23.27 33.65
CA CYS A 188 -38.44 23.74 33.86
C CYS A 188 -37.72 23.77 32.52
N GLY A 189 -36.77 24.68 32.34
CA GLY A 189 -35.98 24.75 31.12
C GLY A 189 -34.93 23.63 31.05
N THR A 190 -34.32 23.51 29.88
CA THR A 190 -33.10 22.74 29.67
C THR A 190 -32.11 23.63 28.93
N VAL A 191 -30.88 23.74 29.41
CA VAL A 191 -29.76 24.30 28.66
C VAL A 191 -28.57 23.36 28.80
N LEU A 192 -28.16 22.77 27.68
CA LEU A 192 -27.00 21.89 27.60
C LEU A 192 -25.93 22.49 26.68
N TYR A 193 -24.70 22.52 27.16
CA TYR A 193 -23.51 22.95 26.44
C TYR A 193 -22.60 21.75 26.18
N LEU A 194 -22.17 21.55 24.93
CA LEU A 194 -21.04 20.68 24.64
C LEU A 194 -19.75 21.48 24.81
N TYR A 195 -18.87 20.99 25.66
CA TYR A 195 -17.56 21.57 25.94
C TYR A 195 -16.45 20.75 25.29
N LYS A 196 -15.42 21.42 24.77
CA LYS A 196 -14.09 20.87 24.49
C LYS A 196 -13.08 21.59 25.39
N ASN A 197 -12.34 20.87 26.24
CA ASN A 197 -11.29 21.43 27.11
C ASN A 197 -11.72 22.71 27.87
N ASN A 198 -12.89 22.71 28.50
CA ASN A 198 -13.50 23.87 29.19
C ASN A 198 -13.89 25.07 28.30
N GLN A 199 -13.81 24.97 26.97
CA GLN A 199 -14.41 25.90 26.02
C GLN A 199 -15.74 25.36 25.46
N GLN A 200 -16.79 26.18 25.49
CA GLN A 200 -18.09 25.87 24.88
C GLN A 200 -17.97 25.79 23.35
N VAL A 201 -18.56 24.75 22.73
CA VAL A 201 -18.54 24.50 21.28
C VAL A 201 -19.92 24.74 20.66
N ILE A 202 -20.90 23.94 21.08
CA ILE A 202 -22.31 24.02 20.66
C ILE A 202 -23.22 23.97 21.89
N MET A 203 -24.48 24.37 21.71
CA MET A 203 -25.50 24.27 22.75
C MET A 203 -26.82 23.76 22.21
N THR A 204 -27.71 23.32 23.10
CA THR A 204 -29.12 23.07 22.80
C THR A 204 -29.94 23.49 24.02
N GLN A 205 -31.05 24.20 23.80
CA GLN A 205 -31.86 24.76 24.89
C GLN A 205 -33.36 24.68 24.62
N ASN A 206 -34.14 24.32 25.63
CA ASN A 206 -35.60 24.33 25.66
C ASN A 206 -36.05 25.23 26.82
N HIS A 207 -37.08 26.06 26.58
CA HIS A 207 -37.70 26.85 27.66
C HIS A 207 -38.82 26.04 28.34
N PRO A 208 -39.27 26.42 29.56
CA PRO A 208 -40.47 25.83 30.15
C PRO A 208 -41.67 25.94 29.19
N ALA A 209 -42.42 24.86 29.02
CA ALA A 209 -43.53 24.74 28.09
C ALA A 209 -44.65 23.86 28.67
N GLU A 210 -45.88 23.97 28.17
CA GLU A 210 -47.01 23.18 28.71
C GLU A 210 -46.87 21.67 28.41
N THR A 211 -46.16 21.34 27.33
CA THR A 211 -45.84 19.97 26.89
C THR A 211 -44.34 19.68 27.03
N ALA A 212 -43.97 18.39 27.12
CA ALA A 212 -42.57 18.02 27.10
C ALA A 212 -41.96 18.28 25.72
N GLN A 213 -40.75 18.82 25.68
CA GLN A 213 -40.02 19.15 24.46
C GLN A 213 -38.84 18.21 24.26
N ASN A 214 -38.47 17.93 23.01
CA ASN A 214 -37.22 17.26 22.67
C ASN A 214 -36.27 18.28 22.06
N GLY A 215 -34.98 18.19 22.38
CA GLY A 215 -33.95 19.03 21.78
C GLY A 215 -32.69 18.23 21.51
N GLY A 216 -31.82 18.75 20.65
CA GLY A 216 -30.54 18.16 20.35
C GLY A 216 -29.69 19.05 19.45
N ASN A 217 -28.43 18.69 19.31
CA ASN A 217 -27.47 19.33 18.40
C ASN A 217 -26.32 18.34 18.10
N ALA A 218 -25.51 18.62 17.08
CA ALA A 218 -24.42 17.75 16.65
C ALA A 218 -23.26 18.56 16.05
N VAL A 219 -22.04 18.04 16.13
CA VAL A 219 -20.82 18.73 15.65
C VAL A 219 -19.69 17.76 15.31
N PHE A 220 -18.88 18.11 14.31
CA PHE A 220 -17.57 17.51 14.07
C PHE A 220 -16.47 18.34 14.75
N LEU A 221 -15.62 17.71 15.54
CA LEU A 221 -14.50 18.32 16.26
C LEU A 221 -13.18 17.64 15.90
N GLN A 222 -12.18 18.44 15.55
CA GLN A 222 -10.80 17.95 15.49
C GLN A 222 -10.22 17.94 16.91
N LEU A 223 -9.74 16.77 17.34
CA LEU A 223 -9.22 16.52 18.68
C LEU A 223 -7.76 16.01 18.60
N GLN A 224 -6.98 16.35 19.62
CA GLN A 224 -5.65 15.79 19.90
C GLN A 224 -5.74 14.75 21.02
N PRO A 225 -4.76 13.84 21.17
CA PRO A 225 -4.74 12.89 22.28
C PRO A 225 -4.82 13.61 23.63
N GLY A 226 -5.78 13.19 24.47
CA GLY A 226 -6.05 13.82 25.76
C GLY A 226 -7.10 14.94 25.74
N ASP A 227 -7.54 15.44 24.57
CA ASP A 227 -8.64 16.41 24.50
C ASP A 227 -9.93 15.81 25.10
N GLN A 228 -10.59 16.59 25.96
CA GLN A 228 -11.79 16.18 26.67
C GLN A 228 -13.04 16.84 26.10
N VAL A 229 -14.07 16.03 25.84
CA VAL A 229 -15.39 16.46 25.36
C VAL A 229 -16.47 15.97 26.33
N TYR A 230 -17.34 16.86 26.78
CA TYR A 230 -18.41 16.53 27.74
C TYR A 230 -19.59 17.48 27.62
N VAL A 231 -20.75 17.06 28.14
CA VAL A 231 -21.96 17.90 28.19
C VAL A 231 -22.10 18.50 29.59
N ASN A 232 -22.26 19.82 29.68
CA ASN A 232 -22.57 20.53 30.91
C ASN A 232 -24.00 21.07 30.87
N MET A 233 -24.77 20.80 31.91
CA MET A 233 -26.11 21.34 32.13
C MET A 233 -26.01 22.59 32.99
N LEU A 234 -26.54 23.72 32.50
CA LEU A 234 -26.51 25.01 33.20
C LEU A 234 -27.33 24.97 34.50
N ALA A 235 -26.96 25.78 35.49
CA ALA A 235 -27.78 26.05 36.66
C ALA A 235 -29.25 26.35 36.30
N ASN A 236 -30.17 25.88 37.13
CA ASN A 236 -31.64 25.94 36.98
C ASN A 236 -32.22 25.20 35.77
N SER A 237 -31.41 24.43 35.03
CA SER A 237 -31.86 23.51 33.98
C SER A 237 -32.09 22.10 34.51
N HIS A 238 -32.95 21.35 33.83
CA HIS A 238 -33.14 19.91 34.07
C HIS A 238 -33.14 19.11 32.76
N VAL A 239 -33.00 17.78 32.86
CA VAL A 239 -33.27 16.83 31.77
C VAL A 239 -34.00 15.60 32.30
N TYR A 240 -34.78 14.91 31.48
CA TYR A 240 -35.36 13.62 31.82
C TYR A 240 -34.46 12.46 31.37
N GLY A 241 -34.14 11.57 32.31
CA GLY A 241 -33.28 10.42 32.07
C GLY A 241 -34.01 9.10 31.77
N THR A 242 -35.34 9.08 31.91
CA THR A 242 -36.18 7.89 31.66
C THR A 242 -36.13 7.46 30.20
N ASP A 243 -36.35 6.17 29.97
CA ASP A 243 -36.57 5.57 28.65
C ASP A 243 -35.46 5.83 27.61
N HIS A 244 -34.28 6.24 28.09
CA HIS A 244 -33.08 6.57 27.30
C HIS A 244 -33.26 7.76 26.33
N HIS A 245 -34.23 8.66 26.57
CA HIS A 245 -34.48 9.79 25.67
C HIS A 245 -33.34 10.83 25.63
N THR A 246 -32.59 10.98 26.73
CA THR A 246 -31.44 11.90 26.81
C THR A 246 -30.15 11.11 26.54
N THR A 247 -29.51 11.38 25.42
CA THR A 247 -28.35 10.64 24.89
C THR A 247 -27.17 11.54 24.53
N PHE A 248 -25.97 10.97 24.60
CA PHE A 248 -24.72 11.55 24.11
C PHE A 248 -23.92 10.42 23.45
N SER A 249 -23.51 10.66 22.21
CA SER A 249 -22.83 9.67 21.38
C SER A 249 -21.75 10.35 20.55
N GLY A 250 -20.77 9.59 20.11
CA GLY A 250 -19.78 10.09 19.18
C GLY A 250 -18.84 9.01 18.67
N PHE A 251 -18.16 9.29 17.56
CA PHE A 251 -17.22 8.39 16.93
C PHE A 251 -16.05 9.12 16.29
N LEU A 252 -14.93 8.42 16.15
CA LEU A 252 -13.78 8.81 15.35
C LEU A 252 -14.05 8.54 13.88
N ASP A 253 -13.96 9.59 13.08
CA ASP A 253 -14.13 9.58 11.63
C ASP A 253 -12.80 9.33 10.90
N ASP A 254 -11.70 9.89 11.42
CA ASP A 254 -10.37 9.82 10.80
C ASP A 254 -9.20 9.89 11.80
N ALA A 255 -8.19 9.03 11.64
CA ALA A 255 -7.05 8.88 12.54
C ALA A 255 -5.70 9.09 11.83
N ASN A 256 -4.76 9.80 12.47
CA ASN A 256 -3.40 10.03 11.97
C ASN A 256 -2.41 8.98 12.52
N ALA A 257 -1.54 8.41 11.68
CA ALA A 257 -0.50 7.45 12.09
C ALA A 257 0.84 7.68 11.36
N ASN A 258 1.96 7.43 12.05
CA ASN A 258 3.32 7.28 11.53
C ASN A 258 4.17 6.53 12.57
N ASP A 259 4.89 5.47 12.17
CA ASP A 259 6.35 5.24 12.43
C ASP A 259 6.80 3.75 12.41
N ILE A 260 7.60 3.43 11.38
CA ILE A 260 8.90 2.72 11.37
C ILE A 260 8.98 1.15 11.44
N GLU A 261 9.71 0.61 10.45
CA GLU A 261 10.20 -0.77 10.24
C GLU A 261 11.68 -1.02 10.67
N ARG A 262 12.17 -2.29 10.76
CA ARG A 262 13.03 -2.95 9.70
C ARG A 262 13.63 -4.35 10.00
N ASN A 263 13.89 -5.06 8.89
CA ASN A 263 14.51 -6.39 8.59
C ASN A 263 15.97 -6.65 9.09
N SER A 264 16.35 -7.87 9.51
CA SER A 264 17.08 -9.00 8.81
C SER A 264 18.64 -8.92 8.83
N GLN A 265 19.49 -9.91 8.44
CA GLN A 265 19.32 -11.29 7.89
C GLN A 265 20.35 -12.32 8.48
N MET A 266 21.14 -13.08 7.69
CA MET A 266 22.01 -14.21 8.17
C MET A 266 23.25 -14.57 7.29
N GLN A 267 24.30 -15.12 7.93
CA GLN A 267 25.35 -16.09 7.43
C GLN A 267 26.46 -15.72 6.42
N SER A 268 27.62 -16.40 6.57
CA SER A 268 28.56 -16.80 5.49
C SER A 268 29.61 -17.83 5.97
N ALA A 269 30.09 -18.76 5.10
CA ALA A 269 31.30 -19.59 5.28
C ALA A 269 31.86 -20.10 3.92
N SER A 270 33.10 -20.60 3.88
CA SER A 270 33.98 -20.70 2.69
C SER A 270 34.28 -22.12 2.11
N SER A 271 35.01 -22.18 0.98
CA SER A 271 35.21 -23.36 0.08
C SER A 271 36.62 -23.99 0.08
N PRO A 272 36.84 -25.14 -0.60
CA PRO A 272 38.07 -25.32 -1.41
C PRO A 272 38.03 -26.20 -2.70
N ASP A 273 39.14 -26.12 -3.45
CA ASP A 273 39.88 -27.09 -4.33
C ASP A 273 39.53 -27.36 -5.83
N ILE A 274 40.58 -27.56 -6.66
CA ILE A 274 40.68 -27.22 -8.10
C ILE A 274 40.34 -28.34 -9.11
N SER A 275 40.73 -29.61 -8.89
CA SER A 275 40.30 -30.71 -9.80
C SER A 275 38.82 -31.03 -9.61
N ASP A 276 38.42 -31.02 -8.34
CA ASP A 276 37.05 -31.04 -7.87
C ASP A 276 36.26 -29.86 -8.45
N LEU A 277 36.89 -28.68 -8.59
CA LEU A 277 36.30 -27.49 -9.23
C LEU A 277 35.78 -27.75 -10.64
N LEU A 278 36.41 -28.57 -11.49
CA LEU A 278 35.93 -28.70 -12.89
C LEU A 278 34.62 -29.48 -12.97
N MET A 279 34.45 -30.57 -12.21
CA MET A 279 33.15 -31.24 -12.11
C MET A 279 32.17 -30.41 -11.27
N LYS A 280 32.59 -29.85 -10.14
CA LYS A 280 31.77 -28.94 -9.32
C LYS A 280 31.36 -27.67 -10.05
N LEU A 281 32.06 -27.24 -11.11
CA LEU A 281 31.70 -26.08 -11.92
C LEU A 281 30.57 -26.46 -12.87
N GLY A 282 30.62 -27.65 -13.48
CA GLY A 282 29.49 -28.22 -14.23
C GLY A 282 28.25 -28.43 -13.36
N GLU A 283 28.41 -29.06 -12.20
CA GLU A 283 27.33 -29.26 -11.22
C GLU A 283 26.80 -27.92 -10.68
N LYS A 284 27.67 -26.94 -10.36
CA LYS A 284 27.25 -25.60 -9.94
C LYS A 284 26.56 -24.82 -11.05
N LEU A 285 26.97 -24.95 -12.31
CA LEU A 285 26.26 -24.32 -13.43
C LEU A 285 24.83 -24.85 -13.52
N GLN A 286 24.64 -26.17 -13.35
CA GLN A 286 23.32 -26.80 -13.38
C GLN A 286 22.47 -26.48 -12.13
N ASP A 287 23.06 -26.44 -10.93
CA ASP A 287 22.41 -25.92 -9.70
C ASP A 287 22.00 -24.46 -9.87
N MET A 288 22.89 -23.63 -10.40
CA MET A 288 22.66 -22.20 -10.58
C MET A 288 21.59 -21.93 -11.64
N GLU A 289 21.54 -22.70 -12.74
CA GLU A 289 20.45 -22.64 -13.72
C GLU A 289 19.09 -23.05 -13.11
N THR A 290 19.09 -24.10 -12.26
CA THR A 290 17.89 -24.56 -11.56
C THR A 290 17.40 -23.48 -10.58
N ARG A 291 18.30 -22.91 -9.78
CA ARG A 291 18.01 -21.82 -8.84
C ARG A 291 17.62 -20.51 -9.53
N LEU A 292 18.12 -20.25 -10.75
CA LEU A 292 17.65 -19.14 -11.58
C LEU A 292 16.18 -19.34 -11.97
N LYS A 293 15.80 -20.54 -12.44
CA LYS A 293 14.39 -20.88 -12.76
C LYS A 293 13.46 -20.83 -11.53
N GLU A 294 13.93 -21.29 -10.37
CA GLU A 294 13.18 -21.14 -9.10
C GLU A 294 13.06 -19.67 -8.67
N THR A 295 14.11 -18.86 -8.88
CA THR A 295 14.08 -17.44 -8.57
C THR A 295 13.13 -16.69 -9.51
N GLU A 296 13.15 -16.99 -10.81
CA GLU A 296 12.26 -16.41 -11.82
C GLU A 296 10.78 -16.77 -11.56
N THR A 297 10.48 -18.02 -11.23
CA THR A 297 9.10 -18.42 -10.87
C THR A 297 8.62 -17.75 -9.59
N ARG A 298 9.47 -17.65 -8.55
CA ARG A 298 9.18 -16.87 -7.33
C ARG A 298 9.02 -15.38 -7.62
N LEU A 299 9.81 -14.81 -8.53
CA LEU A 299 9.73 -13.42 -8.97
C LEU A 299 8.37 -13.15 -9.61
N ASN A 300 7.96 -13.99 -10.56
CA ASN A 300 6.67 -13.87 -11.26
C ASN A 300 5.48 -14.02 -10.29
N ILE A 301 5.54 -14.94 -9.33
CA ILE A 301 4.53 -15.04 -8.25
C ILE A 301 4.50 -13.76 -7.40
N SER A 302 5.68 -13.21 -7.07
CA SER A 302 5.79 -11.95 -6.31
C SER A 302 5.21 -10.76 -7.09
N GLU A 303 5.57 -10.59 -8.37
CA GLU A 303 5.04 -9.54 -9.25
C GLU A 303 3.52 -9.60 -9.38
N ASN A 304 2.93 -10.80 -9.52
CA ASN A 304 1.48 -10.96 -9.57
C ASN A 304 0.79 -10.61 -8.25
N ARG A 305 1.39 -10.99 -7.10
CA ARG A 305 0.88 -10.59 -5.77
C ARG A 305 1.02 -9.10 -5.53
N LEU A 306 2.15 -8.50 -5.93
CA LEU A 306 2.42 -7.08 -5.83
C LEU A 306 1.40 -6.29 -6.68
N ARG A 307 1.18 -6.68 -7.93
CA ARG A 307 0.17 -6.09 -8.83
C ARG A 307 -1.25 -6.18 -8.25
N SER A 308 -1.59 -7.29 -7.59
CA SER A 308 -2.87 -7.43 -6.89
C SER A 308 -2.99 -6.45 -5.71
N SER A 309 -1.93 -6.33 -4.90
CA SER A 309 -1.84 -5.37 -3.80
C SER A 309 -1.89 -3.92 -4.28
N GLU A 310 -1.18 -3.58 -5.35
CA GLU A 310 -1.19 -2.25 -5.98
C GLU A 310 -2.60 -1.87 -6.47
N ASN A 311 -3.34 -2.80 -7.08
CA ASN A 311 -4.74 -2.56 -7.46
C ASN A 311 -5.64 -2.29 -6.24
N GLN A 312 -5.47 -3.05 -5.15
CA GLN A 312 -6.20 -2.82 -3.89
C GLN A 312 -5.84 -1.47 -3.25
N ILE A 313 -4.55 -1.10 -3.27
CA ILE A 313 -4.05 0.20 -2.80
C ILE A 313 -4.59 1.34 -3.67
N MET A 314 -4.69 1.18 -4.99
CA MET A 314 -5.30 2.20 -5.86
C MET A 314 -6.78 2.40 -5.57
N ASP A 315 -7.55 1.33 -5.37
CA ASP A 315 -8.95 1.41 -4.96
C ASP A 315 -9.10 2.13 -3.60
N LEU A 316 -8.29 1.79 -2.60
CA LEU A 316 -8.28 2.47 -1.29
C LEU A 316 -7.84 3.94 -1.37
N ARG A 317 -6.79 4.26 -2.14
CA ARG A 317 -6.33 5.64 -2.39
C ARG A 317 -7.34 6.47 -3.21
N SER A 318 -8.24 5.83 -3.94
CA SER A 318 -9.36 6.54 -4.60
C SER A 318 -10.42 6.96 -3.57
N LYS A 319 -10.69 6.09 -2.59
CA LYS A 319 -11.64 6.33 -1.48
C LYS A 319 -11.11 7.35 -0.47
N GLU A 320 -9.79 7.37 -0.21
CA GLU A 320 -9.17 8.33 0.72
C GLU A 320 -9.09 9.76 0.14
N ARG A 321 -9.09 9.91 -1.20
CA ARG A 321 -8.81 11.19 -1.88
C ARG A 321 -9.91 12.24 -1.80
N THR A 322 -11.12 11.91 -1.34
CA THR A 322 -12.22 12.87 -1.28
C THR A 322 -12.97 12.89 0.05
N LYS A 323 -12.24 13.14 1.15
CA LYS A 323 -12.89 13.54 2.42
C LYS A 323 -13.56 14.91 2.25
N VAL A 324 -14.88 14.95 2.40
CA VAL A 324 -15.71 16.15 2.34
C VAL A 324 -16.56 16.20 3.59
N ILE A 325 -16.32 17.18 4.47
CA ILE A 325 -17.03 17.32 5.75
C ILE A 325 -17.20 18.80 6.05
N PHE A 326 -18.42 19.24 6.33
CA PHE A 326 -18.66 20.59 6.83
C PHE A 326 -19.65 20.61 8.01
N SER A 327 -19.49 21.63 8.84
CA SER A 327 -20.45 22.01 9.87
C SER A 327 -20.38 23.52 10.03
N ALA A 328 -21.53 24.18 9.94
CA ALA A 328 -21.64 25.63 10.04
C ALA A 328 -22.88 26.05 10.83
N ALA A 329 -22.78 27.20 11.49
CA ALA A 329 -23.88 27.81 12.23
C ALA A 329 -24.21 29.21 11.69
N THR A 330 -25.44 29.66 11.93
CA THR A 330 -25.83 31.06 11.69
C THR A 330 -24.98 32.02 12.51
N SER A 331 -24.75 33.23 11.98
CA SER A 331 -24.18 34.34 12.75
C SER A 331 -25.20 35.49 12.82
N GLY A 332 -25.60 35.88 14.02
CA GLY A 332 -26.46 37.05 14.22
C GLY A 332 -26.56 37.42 15.70
N SER A 333 -27.05 38.63 15.96
CA SER A 333 -27.34 39.17 17.31
C SER A 333 -28.81 39.04 17.71
N GLY A 334 -29.64 38.38 16.89
CA GLY A 334 -31.07 38.19 17.13
C GLY A 334 -31.72 37.20 16.15
N PRO A 335 -33.03 37.32 15.91
CA PRO A 335 -33.72 36.46 14.95
C PRO A 335 -33.34 36.79 13.51
N ILE A 336 -33.31 35.76 12.66
CA ILE A 336 -33.14 35.87 11.21
C ILE A 336 -34.52 35.62 10.59
N GLY A 337 -35.04 36.63 9.90
CA GLY A 337 -36.44 36.71 9.49
C GLY A 337 -37.34 37.26 10.61
N PRO A 338 -38.67 37.29 10.40
CA PRO A 338 -39.38 36.77 9.24
C PRO A 338 -39.14 37.59 7.96
N PHE A 339 -39.00 36.90 6.84
CA PHE A 339 -38.93 37.52 5.50
C PHE A 339 -40.23 37.30 4.73
N ASN A 340 -40.60 38.26 3.87
CA ASN A 340 -41.75 38.15 2.97
C ASN A 340 -41.49 37.27 1.72
N THR A 341 -40.24 36.85 1.52
CA THR A 341 -39.82 35.88 0.49
C THR A 341 -39.03 34.75 1.11
N ALA A 342 -39.06 33.55 0.52
CA ALA A 342 -38.23 32.44 0.98
C ALA A 342 -36.76 32.72 0.66
N THR A 343 -35.89 32.68 1.67
CA THR A 343 -34.51 33.19 1.57
C THR A 343 -33.52 32.08 1.91
N THR A 344 -32.44 31.93 1.14
CA THR A 344 -31.35 30.99 1.47
C THR A 344 -30.70 31.42 2.78
N LEU A 345 -30.63 30.50 3.75
CA LEU A 345 -30.10 30.77 5.07
C LEU A 345 -28.57 30.63 5.04
N ILE A 346 -27.87 31.71 5.40
CA ILE A 346 -26.40 31.77 5.35
C ILE A 346 -25.83 31.43 6.72
N TYR A 347 -25.23 30.24 6.84
CA TYR A 347 -24.51 29.81 8.04
C TYR A 347 -23.06 30.30 7.94
N ARG A 348 -22.81 31.55 8.36
CA ARG A 348 -21.50 32.22 8.23
C ARG A 348 -20.44 31.68 9.19
N THR A 349 -20.84 31.17 10.36
CA THR A 349 -19.93 30.65 11.38
C THR A 349 -19.48 29.25 10.98
N VAL A 350 -18.37 29.13 10.28
CA VAL A 350 -17.78 27.81 9.93
C VAL A 350 -17.17 27.19 11.19
N ILE A 351 -17.59 25.96 11.49
CA ILE A 351 -17.00 25.13 12.55
C ILE A 351 -15.97 24.17 11.91
N THR A 352 -16.38 23.49 10.83
CA THR A 352 -15.56 22.55 10.05
C THR A 352 -15.86 22.71 8.57
N ASN A 353 -14.86 22.60 7.68
CA ASN A 353 -15.04 22.65 6.21
C ASN A 353 -13.90 21.92 5.46
N ILE A 354 -13.71 20.65 5.79
CA ILE A 354 -12.72 19.76 5.15
C ILE A 354 -13.18 19.48 3.71
N GLY A 355 -12.26 19.63 2.75
CA GLY A 355 -12.56 19.58 1.32
C GLY A 355 -13.13 20.89 0.75
N GLY A 356 -13.38 21.92 1.58
CA GLY A 356 -13.74 23.27 1.13
C GLY A 356 -15.09 23.39 0.39
N ALA A 357 -15.95 22.37 0.47
CA ALA A 357 -17.18 22.26 -0.31
C ALA A 357 -18.31 23.20 0.16
N TYR A 358 -18.25 23.73 1.37
CA TYR A 358 -19.24 24.66 1.91
C TYR A 358 -18.79 26.13 1.79
N SER A 359 -19.69 27.00 1.34
CA SER A 359 -19.47 28.44 1.17
C SER A 359 -20.20 29.27 2.25
N PRO A 360 -19.49 29.83 3.26
CA PRO A 360 -20.11 30.64 4.31
C PRO A 360 -20.57 32.02 3.84
N SER A 361 -20.21 32.46 2.63
CA SER A 361 -20.71 33.71 2.04
C SER A 361 -22.08 33.53 1.37
N THR A 362 -22.45 32.31 0.98
CA THR A 362 -23.70 32.01 0.24
C THR A 362 -24.67 31.10 0.98
N GLY A 363 -24.20 30.30 1.94
CA GLY A 363 -25.02 29.27 2.61
C GLY A 363 -25.07 27.94 1.86
N ILE A 364 -24.27 27.78 0.79
CA ILE A 364 -24.39 26.68 -0.17
C ILE A 364 -23.23 25.68 -0.02
N PHE A 365 -23.57 24.40 0.07
CA PHE A 365 -22.65 23.29 -0.17
C PHE A 365 -22.66 22.94 -1.67
N THR A 366 -21.48 22.76 -2.28
CA THR A 366 -21.36 22.29 -3.67
C THR A 366 -20.58 20.99 -3.69
N ALA A 367 -21.18 19.90 -4.19
CA ALA A 367 -20.56 18.57 -4.20
C ALA A 367 -19.30 18.53 -5.09
N PRO A 368 -18.09 18.27 -4.54
CA PRO A 368 -16.86 18.26 -5.34
C PRO A 368 -16.68 16.99 -6.18
N VAL A 369 -17.38 15.90 -5.82
CA VAL A 369 -17.41 14.61 -6.54
C VAL A 369 -18.84 14.05 -6.56
N ALA A 370 -19.08 13.03 -7.40
CA ALA A 370 -20.30 12.24 -7.30
C ALA A 370 -20.23 11.29 -6.09
N GLY A 371 -21.36 11.05 -5.43
CA GLY A 371 -21.40 10.17 -4.26
C GLY A 371 -22.66 10.28 -3.41
N VAL A 372 -22.76 9.45 -2.39
CA VAL A 372 -23.77 9.57 -1.33
C VAL A 372 -23.25 10.49 -0.24
N TYR A 373 -24.00 11.54 0.06
CA TYR A 373 -23.74 12.50 1.13
C TYR A 373 -24.82 12.40 2.20
N TYR A 374 -24.44 12.58 3.46
CA TYR A 374 -25.39 12.77 4.56
C TYR A 374 -25.45 14.25 4.92
N PHE A 375 -26.66 14.78 5.09
CA PHE A 375 -26.90 16.15 5.55
C PHE A 375 -27.80 16.14 6.78
N THR A 376 -27.52 17.04 7.73
CA THR A 376 -28.39 17.32 8.87
C THR A 376 -28.45 18.82 9.12
N PHE A 377 -29.64 19.32 9.47
CA PHE A 377 -29.86 20.73 9.79
C PHE A 377 -30.81 20.88 10.97
N TYR A 378 -30.44 21.76 11.90
CA TYR A 378 -31.21 22.06 13.10
C TYR A 378 -31.53 23.56 13.15
N HIS A 379 -32.63 23.88 13.81
CA HIS A 379 -33.02 25.26 14.11
C HIS A 379 -33.50 25.40 15.55
N HIS A 380 -33.36 26.63 16.02
CA HIS A 380 -34.00 27.14 17.22
C HIS A 380 -34.92 28.30 16.81
N ALA A 381 -36.15 28.33 17.30
CA ALA A 381 -37.14 29.38 17.01
C ALA A 381 -38.18 29.48 18.13
N GLY A 382 -38.88 30.60 18.27
CA GLY A 382 -39.92 30.75 19.30
C GLY A 382 -40.78 32.00 19.18
N GLY A 383 -41.82 32.09 20.01
CA GLY A 383 -42.77 33.22 19.98
C GLY A 383 -43.70 33.20 18.75
N GLU A 384 -44.22 34.37 18.39
CA GLU A 384 -45.35 34.57 17.45
C GLU A 384 -45.07 34.25 15.97
N HIS A 385 -44.02 33.49 15.67
CA HIS A 385 -43.59 33.18 14.31
C HIS A 385 -43.20 31.70 14.18
N ARG A 386 -43.87 30.99 13.26
CA ARG A 386 -43.49 29.64 12.81
C ARG A 386 -42.04 29.59 12.33
N ALA A 387 -41.45 28.40 12.32
CA ALA A 387 -40.16 28.15 11.71
C ALA A 387 -40.28 27.09 10.61
N ILE A 388 -39.72 27.39 9.44
CA ILE A 388 -39.75 26.48 8.30
C ILE A 388 -38.37 26.50 7.65
N LEU A 389 -37.62 25.41 7.80
CA LEU A 389 -36.39 25.19 7.04
C LEU A 389 -36.63 24.10 6.01
N ASN A 390 -36.25 24.38 4.76
CA ASN A 390 -36.39 23.47 3.64
C ASN A 390 -35.01 23.21 3.04
N LEU A 391 -34.56 21.95 2.99
CA LEU A 391 -33.36 21.56 2.26
C LEU A 391 -33.70 21.45 0.77
N TYR A 392 -32.84 22.03 -0.06
CA TYR A 392 -32.90 21.96 -1.51
C TYR A 392 -31.64 21.30 -2.08
N ASN A 393 -31.80 20.58 -3.19
CA ASN A 393 -30.72 20.20 -4.11
C ASN A 393 -31.05 20.82 -5.49
N ASN A 394 -30.17 21.64 -6.07
CA ASN A 394 -30.35 22.22 -7.42
C ASN A 394 -31.73 22.87 -7.67
N ASN A 395 -32.31 23.54 -6.67
CA ASN A 395 -33.68 24.10 -6.64
C ASN A 395 -34.84 23.10 -6.48
N GLN A 396 -34.60 21.78 -6.45
CA GLN A 396 -35.58 20.79 -6.04
C GLN A 396 -35.69 20.71 -4.51
N PHE A 397 -36.90 20.76 -3.97
CA PHE A 397 -37.17 20.55 -2.55
C PHE A 397 -36.96 19.07 -2.17
N ILE A 398 -36.27 18.82 -1.05
CA ILE A 398 -35.92 17.49 -0.57
C ILE A 398 -36.64 17.14 0.74
N VAL A 399 -36.29 17.83 1.83
CA VAL A 399 -36.84 17.58 3.18
C VAL A 399 -37.09 18.89 3.91
N ARG A 400 -38.01 18.86 4.88
CA ARG A 400 -38.43 20.02 5.69
C ARG A 400 -38.26 19.75 7.17
N VAL A 401 -37.91 20.79 7.92
CA VAL A 401 -38.27 20.95 9.33
C VAL A 401 -39.37 22.00 9.41
N TYR A 402 -40.43 21.70 10.16
CA TYR A 402 -41.57 22.60 10.34
C TYR A 402 -41.95 22.67 11.80
N GLN A 403 -41.94 23.88 12.36
CA GLN A 403 -42.50 24.18 13.67
C GLN A 403 -43.76 25.03 13.48
N HIS A 404 -44.86 24.61 14.11
CA HIS A 404 -46.09 25.41 14.14
C HIS A 404 -45.89 26.72 14.91
N LEU A 405 -46.78 27.68 14.69
CA LEU A 405 -46.98 28.77 15.63
C LEU A 405 -47.38 28.19 16.98
N SER A 406 -46.70 28.59 18.05
CA SER A 406 -47.07 28.27 19.43
C SER A 406 -46.74 29.46 20.34
N ASN A 407 -47.31 29.45 21.55
CA ASN A 407 -47.02 30.47 22.56
C ASN A 407 -45.75 30.13 23.38
N ASP A 408 -45.00 29.10 22.99
CA ASP A 408 -43.76 28.72 23.68
C ASP A 408 -42.64 29.72 23.36
N GLN A 409 -41.84 30.06 24.36
CA GLN A 409 -40.75 31.02 24.16
C GLN A 409 -39.63 30.47 23.27
N ALA A 410 -39.44 29.15 23.20
CA ALA A 410 -38.61 28.51 22.20
C ALA A 410 -38.98 27.04 21.95
N ASN A 411 -38.60 26.57 20.78
CA ASN A 411 -38.70 25.22 20.25
C ASN A 411 -37.43 24.92 19.44
N ASN A 412 -37.03 23.65 19.39
CA ASN A 412 -36.00 23.16 18.47
C ASN A 412 -36.59 22.14 17.51
N GLY A 413 -35.99 22.02 16.33
CA GLY A 413 -36.25 20.90 15.44
C GLY A 413 -35.13 20.70 14.45
N GLY A 414 -34.94 19.47 13.99
CA GLY A 414 -33.99 19.13 12.95
C GLY A 414 -34.48 18.00 12.06
N ASN A 415 -33.87 17.87 10.90
CA ASN A 415 -34.12 16.78 9.96
C ASN A 415 -32.81 16.43 9.25
N ALA A 416 -32.71 15.20 8.76
CA ALA A 416 -31.52 14.67 8.11
C ALA A 416 -31.89 13.79 6.92
N VAL A 417 -30.98 13.70 5.95
CA VAL A 417 -31.22 12.94 4.70
C VAL A 417 -29.90 12.45 4.11
N PHE A 418 -29.94 11.26 3.53
CA PHE A 418 -28.90 10.78 2.61
C PHE A 418 -29.28 11.18 1.17
N LEU A 419 -28.38 11.83 0.45
CA LEU A 419 -28.57 12.25 -0.93
C LEU A 419 -27.44 11.73 -1.81
N GLN A 420 -27.81 11.05 -2.90
CA GLN A 420 -26.88 10.84 -4.00
C GLN A 420 -26.79 12.15 -4.81
N LEU A 421 -25.57 12.68 -4.94
CA LEU A 421 -25.26 13.91 -5.66
C LEU A 421 -24.28 13.63 -6.80
N GLN A 422 -24.34 14.47 -7.82
CA GLN A 422 -23.33 14.58 -8.87
C GLN A 422 -22.33 15.70 -8.56
N ARG A 423 -21.14 15.65 -9.18
CA ARG A 423 -20.16 16.75 -9.07
C ARG A 423 -20.76 18.06 -9.59
N GLY A 424 -20.78 19.08 -8.74
CA GLY A 424 -21.36 20.39 -9.02
C GLY A 424 -22.76 20.61 -8.44
N ASP A 425 -23.43 19.56 -7.94
CA ASP A 425 -24.74 19.70 -7.30
C ASP A 425 -24.68 20.59 -6.05
N GLN A 426 -25.67 21.47 -5.91
CA GLN A 426 -25.73 22.49 -4.87
C GLN A 426 -26.82 22.18 -3.85
N VAL A 427 -26.41 21.94 -2.60
CA VAL A 427 -27.29 21.68 -1.46
C VAL A 427 -27.29 22.86 -0.50
N TYR A 428 -28.48 23.36 -0.15
CA TYR A 428 -28.63 24.54 0.69
C TYR A 428 -29.98 24.54 1.41
N VAL A 429 -30.07 25.29 2.50
CA VAL A 429 -31.30 25.43 3.29
C VAL A 429 -31.96 26.78 2.98
N ARG A 430 -33.27 26.79 2.74
CA ARG A 430 -34.09 28.01 2.65
C ARG A 430 -35.01 28.15 3.85
N LEU A 431 -34.96 29.33 4.46
CA LEU A 431 -35.95 29.81 5.42
C LEU A 431 -37.25 30.15 4.66
N GLY A 432 -38.38 29.65 5.16
CA GLY A 432 -39.69 29.83 4.53
C GLY A 432 -40.27 31.24 4.70
N VAL A 433 -41.24 31.58 3.84
CA VAL A 433 -41.97 32.87 3.88
C VAL A 433 -42.69 33.04 5.21
N TYR A 434 -42.57 34.21 5.84
CA TYR A 434 -43.09 34.52 7.17
C TYR A 434 -42.69 33.45 8.20
N SER A 435 -41.41 33.08 8.20
CA SER A 435 -40.82 32.21 9.21
C SER A 435 -39.45 32.74 9.65
N HIS A 436 -39.07 32.45 10.90
CA HIS A 436 -37.82 32.91 11.49
C HIS A 436 -37.05 31.78 12.15
N VAL A 437 -35.77 32.03 12.44
CA VAL A 437 -34.91 31.20 13.29
C VAL A 437 -33.98 32.11 14.11
N TRP A 438 -33.51 31.66 15.27
CA TRP A 438 -32.53 32.41 16.06
C TRP A 438 -31.12 32.29 15.45
N GLY A 439 -30.48 33.43 15.22
CA GLY A 439 -29.13 33.52 14.65
C GLY A 439 -27.99 33.49 15.67
N THR A 440 -28.30 33.67 16.95
CA THR A 440 -27.37 33.80 18.09
C THR A 440 -26.93 32.45 18.66
N GLY A 441 -25.68 32.34 19.12
CA GLY A 441 -25.26 31.23 20.00
C GLY A 441 -25.08 29.86 19.34
N ASN A 442 -24.90 29.80 18.02
CA ASN A 442 -24.69 28.58 17.25
C ASN A 442 -25.81 27.52 17.38
N VAL A 443 -27.05 27.96 17.65
CA VAL A 443 -28.23 27.10 17.86
C VAL A 443 -28.88 26.62 16.56
N THR A 444 -28.68 27.34 15.46
CA THR A 444 -29.20 26.99 14.13
C THR A 444 -28.02 26.56 13.25
N THR A 445 -27.97 25.27 12.90
CA THR A 445 -26.80 24.62 12.29
C THR A 445 -27.15 23.87 11.01
N PHE A 446 -26.18 23.74 10.11
CA PHE A 446 -26.23 22.91 8.91
C PHE A 446 -24.88 22.21 8.74
N SER A 447 -24.92 20.88 8.64
CA SER A 447 -23.73 20.02 8.54
C SER A 447 -23.95 18.93 7.51
N GLY A 448 -22.87 18.40 6.96
CA GLY A 448 -22.93 17.22 6.10
C GLY A 448 -21.55 16.69 5.71
N PHE A 449 -21.53 15.46 5.22
CA PHE A 449 -20.30 14.77 4.82
C PHE A 449 -20.52 13.77 3.67
N LEU A 450 -19.45 13.45 2.93
CA LEU A 450 -19.44 12.35 1.96
C LEU A 450 -19.40 11.01 2.71
N VAL A 451 -20.40 10.16 2.48
CA VAL A 451 -20.51 8.82 3.06
C VAL A 451 -19.79 7.79 2.17
N SER A 452 -19.96 7.90 0.85
CA SER A 452 -19.24 7.10 -0.14
C SER A 452 -19.20 7.83 -1.46
N GLN A 453 -18.04 7.87 -2.10
CA GLN A 453 -17.92 8.22 -3.51
C GLN A 453 -18.61 7.15 -4.37
N ILE A 454 -19.09 7.54 -5.57
CA ILE A 454 -19.67 6.67 -6.61
C ILE A 454 -18.91 6.92 -7.92
#